data_AF-A0AAD9B391-F1
#
_entry.id   AF-A0AAD9B391-F1
#
_cell.length_a   1.000
_cell.length_b   1.000
_cell.length_c   1.000
_cell.angle_alpha   90.00
_cell.angle_beta   90.00
_cell.angle_gamma   90.00
#
_symmetry.space_group_name_H-M   'P 1'
#
loop_
_entity.id
_entity.type
_entity.pdbx_description
1 polymer ?
#
loop_
_entity_poly.entity_id
_entity_poly.type
_entity_poly.pdbx_seq_one_letter_code
_entity_poly.pdbx_strand_id
1 'polypeptide(L)'
;MNAMQLLNRVRVRGEKLTFDSQSVCRELQENGFEKRQAELVVSALVSLTAANMDIVYRDMVTKSHQEIALQQMFSHLDSIRKDMVILEKSDFANLRSENSKMKRELEQIQNRLKEESRKVRAETKLDINLESSRMADVFSDQEKKLLEASSDFHHKKADLEHDNMEINRKIDLQVASLKTLLESLKLETVRYLAATVFSCLAIALGVYRLWR
;
A
#
# COMPACT_ATOMS: atom_id res chain seq x y z
N MET A 1 87.67 52.96 -26.05
CA MET A 1 86.87 51.76 -25.70
C MET A 1 86.20 51.30 -27.00
N ASN A 2 86.65 50.18 -27.56
CA ASN A 2 86.35 49.83 -28.97
C ASN A 2 84.91 49.30 -29.11
N ALA A 3 84.22 49.63 -30.21
CA ALA A 3 82.86 49.17 -30.52
C ALA A 3 82.72 47.63 -30.51
N MET A 4 83.81 46.90 -30.77
CA MET A 4 83.88 45.45 -30.62
C MET A 4 83.63 44.94 -29.19
N GLN A 5 83.93 45.73 -28.15
CA GLN A 5 83.65 45.34 -26.76
C GLN A 5 82.16 45.51 -26.39
N LEU A 6 81.43 46.41 -27.08
CA LEU A 6 79.98 46.58 -26.91
C LEU A 6 79.20 45.46 -27.59
N LEU A 7 79.64 45.00 -28.76
CA LEU A 7 79.04 43.85 -29.46
C LEU A 7 79.11 42.55 -28.66
N ASN A 8 80.19 42.34 -27.90
CA ASN A 8 80.36 41.14 -27.06
C ASN A 8 79.45 41.13 -25.82
N ARG A 9 78.78 42.25 -25.48
CA ARG A 9 77.79 42.32 -24.39
C ARG A 9 76.37 41.96 -24.85
N VAL A 10 76.08 41.91 -26.15
CA VAL A 10 74.75 41.59 -26.69
C VAL A 10 74.61 40.11 -27.05
N ARG A 11 75.23 39.23 -26.24
CA ARG A 11 74.98 37.78 -26.35
C ARG A 11 73.73 37.46 -25.55
N VAL A 12 72.57 37.65 -26.17
CA VAL A 12 71.29 37.20 -25.60
C VAL A 12 71.33 35.67 -25.49
N ARG A 13 70.90 35.19 -24.33
CA ARG A 13 70.97 33.80 -23.86
C ARG A 13 70.57 32.78 -24.95
N GLY A 14 71.53 31.94 -25.35
CA GLY A 14 71.24 30.59 -25.83
C GLY A 14 71.27 30.34 -27.34
N GLU A 15 70.93 31.31 -28.21
CA GLU A 15 70.91 31.07 -29.66
C GLU A 15 71.65 32.14 -30.47
N LYS A 16 72.31 31.70 -31.55
CA LYS A 16 73.15 32.53 -32.42
C LYS A 16 72.29 33.62 -33.07
N LEU A 17 72.55 34.89 -32.76
CA LEU A 17 72.13 35.97 -33.66
C LEU A 17 72.77 35.71 -35.02
N THR A 18 71.96 35.51 -36.04
CA THR A 18 72.38 35.41 -37.45
C THR A 18 72.74 36.78 -38.05
N PHE A 19 72.79 37.82 -37.22
CA PHE A 19 73.09 39.18 -37.65
C PHE A 19 74.60 39.36 -37.79
N ASP A 20 75.10 39.30 -39.02
CA ASP A 20 76.50 39.57 -39.34
C ASP A 20 76.79 41.08 -39.27
N SER A 21 77.20 41.54 -38.10
CA SER A 21 77.54 42.95 -37.86
C SER A 21 78.71 43.44 -38.71
N GLN A 22 79.61 42.56 -39.17
CA GLN A 22 80.77 42.96 -39.95
C GLN A 22 80.43 43.17 -41.42
N SER A 23 79.62 42.29 -42.00
CA SER A 23 79.14 42.45 -43.38
C SER A 23 78.33 43.74 -43.55
N VAL A 24 77.40 44.01 -42.62
CA VAL A 24 76.57 45.23 -42.66
C VAL A 24 77.40 46.50 -42.44
N CYS A 25 78.41 46.44 -41.57
CA CYS A 25 79.30 47.58 -41.35
C CYS A 25 80.17 47.90 -42.58
N ARG A 26 80.60 46.87 -43.33
CA ARG A 26 81.37 47.05 -44.57
C ARG A 26 80.49 47.64 -45.67
N GLU A 27 79.26 47.15 -45.82
CA GLU A 27 78.30 47.66 -46.80
C GLU A 27 77.96 49.14 -46.55
N LEU A 28 77.81 49.55 -45.29
CA LEU A 28 77.60 50.97 -44.93
C LEU A 28 78.82 51.84 -45.28
N GLN A 29 80.04 51.33 -45.07
CA GLN A 29 81.27 52.05 -45.45
C GLN A 29 81.41 52.20 -46.97
N GLU A 30 81.06 51.15 -47.74
CA GLU A 30 81.05 51.18 -49.21
C GLU A 30 80.02 52.19 -49.76
N ASN A 31 78.95 52.46 -49.01
CA ASN A 31 77.92 53.46 -49.35
C ASN A 31 78.21 54.87 -48.79
N GLY A 32 79.44 55.15 -48.39
CA GLY A 32 79.91 56.51 -48.06
C GLY A 32 79.78 56.91 -46.59
N PHE A 33 79.47 55.99 -45.67
CA PHE A 33 79.51 56.27 -44.23
C PHE A 33 80.91 56.17 -43.66
N GLU A 34 81.27 57.09 -42.77
CA GLU A 34 82.51 56.97 -42.01
C GLU A 34 82.46 55.74 -41.12
N LYS A 35 83.60 55.04 -40.93
CA LYS A 35 83.69 53.82 -40.11
C LYS A 35 83.00 53.95 -38.75
N ARG A 36 83.17 55.10 -38.08
CA ARG A 36 82.56 55.37 -36.77
C ARG A 36 81.03 55.50 -36.84
N GLN A 37 80.51 56.06 -37.91
CA GLN A 37 79.06 56.20 -38.14
C GLN A 37 78.44 54.85 -38.48
N ALA A 38 79.08 54.06 -39.34
CA ALA A 38 78.65 52.70 -39.68
C ALA A 38 78.61 51.80 -38.42
N GLU A 39 79.65 51.83 -37.59
CA GLU A 39 79.69 51.08 -36.33
C GLU A 39 78.58 51.49 -35.34
N LEU A 40 78.27 52.80 -35.26
CA LEU A 40 77.21 53.31 -34.38
C LEU A 40 75.82 52.83 -34.81
N VAL A 41 75.53 52.90 -36.11
CA VAL A 41 74.25 52.44 -36.69
C VAL A 41 74.08 50.94 -36.50
N VAL A 42 75.12 50.15 -36.80
CA VAL A 42 75.11 48.70 -36.59
C VAL A 42 74.91 48.36 -35.11
N SER A 43 75.55 49.09 -34.19
CA SER A 43 75.37 48.87 -32.76
C SER A 43 73.95 49.17 -32.27
N ALA A 44 73.29 50.21 -32.80
CA ALA A 44 71.90 50.51 -32.50
C ALA A 44 70.95 49.43 -33.04
N LEU A 45 71.18 48.96 -34.27
CA LEU A 45 70.41 47.87 -34.89
C LEU A 45 70.54 46.56 -34.12
N VAL A 46 71.75 46.18 -33.69
CA VAL A 46 71.96 44.98 -32.87
C VAL A 46 71.25 45.10 -31.53
N SER A 47 71.30 46.28 -30.90
CA SER A 47 70.63 46.52 -29.62
C SER A 47 69.11 46.46 -29.72
N LEU A 48 68.52 47.08 -30.76
CA LEU A 48 67.08 47.01 -31.05
C LEU A 48 66.64 45.59 -31.40
N THR A 49 67.42 44.87 -32.21
CA THR A 49 67.13 43.49 -32.60
C THR A 49 67.17 42.56 -31.39
N ALA A 50 68.15 42.74 -30.49
CA ALA A 50 68.25 41.97 -29.26
C ALA A 50 67.08 42.25 -28.30
N ALA A 51 66.68 43.52 -28.13
CA ALA A 51 65.54 43.90 -27.31
C ALA A 51 64.22 43.35 -27.89
N ASN A 52 64.03 43.41 -29.21
CA ASN A 52 62.85 42.86 -29.87
C ASN A 52 62.81 41.33 -29.80
N MET A 53 63.94 40.64 -29.95
CA MET A 53 64.03 39.19 -29.79
C MET A 53 63.66 38.77 -28.36
N ASP A 54 64.11 39.47 -27.32
CA ASP A 54 63.77 39.16 -25.93
C ASP A 54 62.26 39.29 -25.66
N ILE A 55 61.62 40.32 -26.23
CA ILE A 55 60.15 40.50 -26.17
C ILE A 55 59.43 39.35 -26.88
N VAL A 56 59.84 39.02 -28.11
CA VAL A 56 59.22 37.96 -28.91
C VAL A 56 59.38 36.59 -28.24
N TYR A 57 60.57 36.27 -27.73
CA TYR A 57 60.80 34.98 -27.04
C TYR A 57 60.09 34.86 -25.71
N ARG A 58 59.85 35.97 -24.99
CA ARG A 58 59.08 35.96 -23.75
C ARG A 58 57.61 35.58 -24.00
N ASP A 59 57.04 36.05 -25.10
CA ASP A 59 55.63 35.84 -25.40
C ASP A 59 55.41 34.59 -26.30
N MET A 60 56.48 34.04 -26.89
CA MET A 60 56.45 32.79 -27.64
C MET A 60 56.56 31.55 -26.74
N VAL A 61 55.87 30.49 -27.15
CA VAL A 61 56.00 29.17 -26.54
C VAL A 61 57.08 28.38 -27.27
N THR A 62 58.01 27.83 -26.51
CA THR A 62 59.06 26.95 -27.05
C THR A 62 58.48 25.56 -27.40
N LYS A 63 59.09 24.88 -28.38
CA LYS A 63 58.67 23.52 -28.77
C LYS A 63 58.67 22.54 -27.59
N SER A 64 59.62 22.67 -26.66
CA SER A 64 59.67 21.83 -25.46
C SER A 64 58.48 22.07 -24.52
N HIS A 65 58.06 23.32 -24.31
CA HIS A 65 56.86 23.62 -23.53
C HIS A 65 55.60 23.08 -24.19
N GLN A 66 55.50 23.17 -25.53
CA GLN A 66 54.38 22.59 -26.26
C GLN A 66 54.33 21.06 -26.14
N GLU A 67 55.48 20.38 -26.21
CA GLU A 67 55.57 18.93 -26.07
C GLU A 67 55.16 18.47 -24.66
N ILE A 68 55.59 19.19 -23.62
CA ILE A 68 55.16 18.93 -22.23
C ILE A 68 53.64 19.07 -22.10
N ALA A 69 53.06 20.16 -22.63
CA ALA A 69 51.61 20.37 -22.59
C ALA A 69 50.83 19.26 -23.31
N LEU A 70 51.33 18.81 -24.47
CA LEU A 70 50.74 17.68 -25.19
C LEU A 70 50.84 16.36 -24.42
N GLN A 71 51.98 16.08 -23.79
CA GLN A 71 52.13 14.89 -22.94
C GLN A 71 51.16 14.91 -21.76
N GLN A 72 50.97 16.07 -21.12
CA GLN A 72 49.96 16.22 -20.05
C GLN A 72 48.55 15.96 -20.59
N MET A 73 48.18 16.54 -21.73
CA MET A 73 46.89 16.28 -22.36
C MET A 73 46.68 14.80 -22.67
N PHE A 74 47.67 14.11 -23.23
CA PHE A 74 47.56 12.68 -23.51
C PHE A 74 47.40 11.86 -22.23
N SER A 75 48.12 12.21 -21.15
CA SER A 75 47.97 11.53 -19.87
C SER A 75 46.56 11.67 -19.29
N HIS A 76 45.94 12.85 -19.41
CA HIS A 76 44.56 13.08 -19.00
C HIS A 76 43.57 12.30 -19.87
N LEU A 77 43.77 12.28 -21.20
CA LEU A 77 42.93 11.48 -22.11
C LEU A 77 43.01 9.99 -21.80
N ASP A 78 44.19 9.48 -21.46
CA ASP A 78 44.37 8.08 -21.05
C ASP A 78 43.69 7.77 -19.71
N SER A 79 43.68 8.72 -18.77
CA SER A 79 42.90 8.58 -17.52
C SER A 79 41.40 8.51 -17.81
N ILE A 80 40.87 9.45 -18.59
CA ILE A 80 39.44 9.48 -18.97
C ILE A 80 39.05 8.18 -19.70
N ARG A 81 39.92 7.67 -20.57
CA ARG A 81 39.68 6.39 -21.27
C ARG A 81 39.58 5.23 -20.28
N LYS A 82 40.44 5.18 -19.27
CA LYS A 82 40.37 4.13 -18.23
C LYS A 82 39.07 4.22 -17.44
N ASP A 83 38.68 5.42 -17.03
CA ASP A 83 37.44 5.64 -16.28
C ASP A 83 36.21 5.23 -17.11
N MET A 84 36.18 5.56 -18.41
CA MET A 84 35.13 5.14 -19.33
C MET A 84 35.03 3.61 -19.44
N VAL A 85 36.17 2.91 -19.56
CA VAL A 85 36.18 1.44 -19.63
C VAL A 85 35.71 0.80 -18.32
N ILE A 86 36.09 1.37 -17.17
CA ILE A 86 35.63 0.90 -15.86
C ILE A 86 34.11 1.08 -15.76
N LEU A 87 33.60 2.25 -16.12
CA LEU A 87 32.17 2.54 -16.09
C LEU A 87 31.37 1.57 -16.97
N GLU A 88 31.84 1.32 -18.20
CA GLU A 88 31.18 0.42 -19.15
C GLU A 88 31.21 -1.05 -18.71
N LYS A 89 32.36 -1.53 -18.20
CA LYS A 89 32.54 -2.94 -17.85
C LYS A 89 32.05 -3.31 -16.45
N SER A 90 32.19 -2.42 -15.48
CA SER A 90 31.80 -2.67 -14.10
C SER A 90 30.41 -2.14 -13.84
N ASP A 91 30.23 -0.83 -13.91
CA ASP A 91 29.08 -0.18 -13.27
C ASP A 91 27.80 -0.40 -14.07
N PHE A 92 27.87 -0.27 -15.40
CA PHE A 92 26.74 -0.59 -16.27
C PHE A 92 26.39 -2.09 -16.26
N ALA A 93 27.39 -2.97 -16.20
CA ALA A 93 27.15 -4.41 -16.13
C ALA A 93 26.47 -4.80 -14.81
N ASN A 94 26.94 -4.23 -13.69
CA ASN A 94 26.35 -4.42 -12.37
C ASN A 94 24.92 -3.89 -12.32
N LEU A 95 24.68 -2.66 -12.78
CA LEU A 95 23.33 -2.07 -12.84
C LEU A 95 22.38 -2.90 -13.69
N ARG A 96 22.82 -3.40 -14.85
CA ARG A 96 21.99 -4.25 -15.72
C ARG A 96 21.66 -5.59 -15.06
N SER A 97 22.63 -6.19 -14.36
CA SER A 97 22.44 -7.43 -13.60
C SER A 97 21.44 -7.23 -12.45
N GLU A 98 21.62 -6.18 -11.67
CA GLU A 98 20.75 -5.83 -10.54
C GLU A 98 19.34 -5.50 -11.00
N ASN A 99 19.19 -4.74 -12.08
CA ASN A 99 17.89 -4.46 -12.69
C ASN A 99 17.19 -5.75 -13.16
N SER A 100 17.94 -6.65 -13.80
CA SER A 100 17.41 -7.96 -14.25
C SER A 100 17.05 -8.88 -13.07
N LYS A 101 17.75 -8.75 -11.93
CA LYS A 101 17.42 -9.46 -10.69
C LYS A 101 16.14 -8.89 -10.06
N MET A 102 16.06 -7.58 -9.89
CA MET A 102 14.87 -6.91 -9.35
C MET A 102 13.62 -7.21 -10.18
N LYS A 103 13.72 -7.21 -11.51
CA LYS A 103 12.60 -7.57 -12.38
C LYS A 103 12.09 -8.99 -12.15
N ARG A 104 12.99 -9.96 -11.97
CA ARG A 104 12.63 -11.36 -11.67
C ARG A 104 11.99 -11.50 -10.29
N GLU A 105 12.52 -10.83 -9.28
CA GLU A 105 11.95 -10.83 -7.93
C GLU A 105 10.55 -10.20 -7.92
N LEU A 106 10.35 -9.10 -8.67
CA LEU A 106 9.05 -8.46 -8.83
C LEU A 106 8.04 -9.41 -9.49
N GLU A 107 8.41 -10.07 -10.59
CA GLU A 107 7.55 -11.06 -11.26
C GLU A 107 7.21 -12.22 -10.33
N GLN A 108 8.17 -12.70 -9.53
CA GLN A 108 7.95 -13.76 -8.55
C GLN A 108 6.97 -13.34 -7.45
N ILE A 109 7.13 -12.14 -6.88
CA ILE A 109 6.22 -11.60 -5.85
C ILE A 109 4.83 -11.41 -6.43
N GLN A 110 4.71 -10.87 -7.63
CA GLN A 110 3.42 -10.67 -8.30
C GLN A 110 2.68 -11.99 -8.52
N ASN A 111 3.40 -13.04 -8.97
CA ASN A 111 2.83 -14.37 -9.16
C ASN A 111 2.40 -15.00 -7.82
N ARG A 112 3.23 -14.91 -6.78
CA ARG A 112 2.89 -15.39 -5.44
C ARG A 112 1.65 -14.70 -4.88
N LEU A 113 1.59 -13.37 -5.00
CA LEU A 113 0.44 -12.59 -4.53
C LEU A 113 -0.85 -12.99 -5.26
N LYS A 114 -0.77 -13.19 -6.57
CA LYS A 114 -1.91 -13.62 -7.38
C LYS A 114 -2.41 -15.01 -6.96
N GLU A 115 -1.49 -15.93 -6.67
CA GLU A 115 -1.84 -17.27 -6.23
C GLU A 115 -2.43 -17.29 -4.81
N GLU A 116 -1.80 -16.60 -3.86
CA GLU A 116 -2.34 -16.47 -2.50
C GLU A 116 -3.72 -15.79 -2.50
N SER A 117 -3.91 -14.74 -3.32
CA SER A 117 -5.22 -14.10 -3.45
C SER A 117 -6.30 -15.04 -3.99
N ARG A 118 -5.95 -15.91 -4.95
CA ARG A 118 -6.86 -16.94 -5.48
C ARG A 118 -7.17 -18.00 -4.43
N LYS A 119 -6.15 -18.46 -3.71
CA LYS A 119 -6.28 -19.44 -2.63
C LYS A 119 -7.19 -18.93 -1.52
N VAL A 120 -6.91 -17.75 -0.98
CA VAL A 120 -7.76 -17.10 0.05
C VAL A 120 -9.19 -16.95 -0.44
N ARG A 121 -9.40 -16.51 -1.69
CA ARG A 121 -10.75 -16.39 -2.27
C ARG A 121 -11.48 -17.74 -2.35
N ALA A 122 -10.78 -18.81 -2.73
CA ALA A 122 -11.36 -20.15 -2.82
C ALA A 122 -11.68 -20.71 -1.42
N GLU A 123 -10.76 -20.54 -0.46
CA GLU A 123 -10.95 -20.93 0.94
C GLU A 123 -12.14 -20.18 1.56
N THR A 124 -12.19 -18.85 1.45
CA THR A 124 -13.31 -18.06 1.97
C THR A 124 -14.65 -18.47 1.34
N LYS A 125 -14.68 -18.76 0.03
CA LYS A 125 -15.90 -19.22 -0.62
C LYS A 125 -16.33 -20.60 -0.10
N LEU A 126 -15.38 -21.49 0.14
CA LEU A 126 -15.66 -22.80 0.72
C LEU A 126 -16.19 -22.67 2.14
N ASP A 127 -15.57 -21.85 2.99
CA ASP A 127 -15.99 -21.61 4.37
C ASP A 127 -17.41 -21.06 4.43
N ILE A 128 -17.74 -20.06 3.60
CA ILE A 128 -19.09 -19.50 3.51
C ILE A 128 -20.11 -20.58 3.11
N ASN A 129 -19.76 -21.42 2.13
CA ASN A 129 -20.65 -22.48 1.68
C ASN A 129 -20.88 -23.53 2.77
N LEU A 130 -19.82 -23.93 3.49
CA LEU A 130 -19.92 -24.89 4.58
C LEU A 130 -20.77 -24.34 5.73
N GLU A 131 -20.54 -23.09 6.14
CA GLU A 131 -21.33 -22.47 7.20
C GLU A 131 -22.79 -22.24 6.76
N SER A 132 -23.03 -21.91 5.49
CA SER A 132 -24.39 -21.81 4.94
C SER A 132 -25.12 -23.15 4.96
N SER A 133 -24.44 -24.24 4.59
CA SER A 133 -25.01 -25.60 4.67
C SER A 133 -25.32 -25.97 6.11
N ARG A 134 -24.39 -25.71 7.03
CA ARG A 134 -24.58 -25.98 8.46
C ARG A 134 -25.75 -25.17 9.03
N MET A 135 -25.87 -23.90 8.63
CA MET A 135 -26.99 -23.05 9.05
C MET A 135 -28.32 -23.60 8.54
N ALA A 136 -28.38 -24.09 7.30
CA ALA A 136 -29.57 -24.73 6.74
C ALA A 136 -29.94 -26.01 7.51
N ASP A 137 -28.97 -26.86 7.86
CA ASP A 137 -29.20 -28.08 8.64
C ASP A 137 -29.76 -27.75 10.04
N VAL A 138 -29.16 -26.77 10.72
CA VAL A 138 -29.63 -26.32 12.04
C VAL A 138 -31.05 -25.73 11.95
N PHE A 139 -31.33 -24.96 10.89
CA PHE A 139 -32.66 -24.39 10.68
C PHE A 139 -33.71 -25.49 10.44
N SER A 140 -33.38 -26.50 9.64
CA SER A 140 -34.27 -27.64 9.39
C SER A 140 -34.53 -28.45 10.67
N ASP A 141 -33.52 -28.67 11.51
CA ASP A 141 -33.69 -29.33 12.82
C ASP A 141 -34.58 -28.51 13.76
N GLN A 142 -34.42 -27.18 13.77
CA GLN A 142 -35.28 -26.28 14.53
C GLN A 142 -36.73 -26.29 14.03
N GLU A 143 -36.95 -26.28 12.72
CA GLU A 143 -38.28 -26.38 12.11
C GLU A 143 -38.96 -27.70 12.49
N LYS A 144 -38.22 -28.81 12.47
CA LYS A 144 -38.72 -30.11 12.90
C LYS A 144 -39.14 -30.11 14.37
N LYS A 145 -38.29 -29.59 15.26
CA LYS A 145 -38.61 -29.47 16.70
C LYS A 145 -39.83 -28.59 16.94
N LEU A 146 -39.97 -27.50 16.17
CA LEU A 146 -41.14 -26.62 16.24
C LEU A 146 -42.41 -27.36 15.81
N LEU A 147 -42.34 -28.14 14.73
CA LEU A 147 -43.46 -28.95 14.24
C LEU A 147 -43.88 -30.01 15.26
N GLU A 148 -42.93 -30.72 15.85
CA GLU A 148 -43.16 -31.70 16.92
C GLU A 148 -43.84 -31.03 18.14
N ALA A 149 -43.29 -29.91 18.61
CA ALA A 149 -43.86 -29.16 19.73
C ALA A 149 -45.27 -28.62 19.42
N SER A 150 -45.51 -28.18 18.19
CA SER A 150 -46.83 -27.74 17.73
C SER A 150 -47.83 -28.90 17.72
N SER A 151 -47.43 -30.07 17.21
CA SER A 151 -48.25 -31.28 17.22
C SER A 151 -48.59 -31.72 18.65
N ASP A 152 -47.60 -31.75 19.54
CA ASP A 152 -47.80 -32.09 20.96
C ASP A 152 -48.75 -31.11 21.66
N PHE A 153 -48.61 -29.81 21.35
CA PHE A 153 -49.51 -28.79 21.86
C PHE A 153 -50.95 -29.00 21.37
N HIS A 154 -51.13 -29.31 20.09
CA HIS A 154 -52.45 -29.61 19.52
C HIS A 154 -53.07 -30.87 20.14
N HIS A 155 -52.28 -31.93 20.37
CA HIS A 155 -52.75 -33.13 21.05
C HIS A 155 -53.23 -32.82 22.47
N LYS A 156 -52.39 -32.16 23.27
CA LYS A 156 -52.76 -31.76 24.65
C LYS A 156 -53.98 -30.84 24.69
N LYS A 157 -54.12 -29.96 23.70
CA LYS A 157 -55.30 -29.12 23.56
C LYS A 157 -56.56 -29.96 23.31
N ALA A 158 -56.50 -30.94 22.42
CA ALA A 158 -57.62 -31.84 22.15
C ALA A 158 -58.00 -32.67 23.38
N ASP A 159 -57.01 -33.19 24.11
CA ASP A 159 -57.24 -33.90 25.39
C ASP A 159 -57.95 -32.98 26.40
N LEU A 160 -57.47 -31.75 26.58
CA LEU A 160 -58.11 -30.76 27.45
C LEU A 160 -59.53 -30.41 27.02
N GLU A 161 -59.80 -30.30 25.72
CA GLU A 161 -61.15 -30.06 25.19
C GLU A 161 -62.07 -31.25 25.47
N HIS A 162 -61.57 -32.49 25.32
CA HIS A 162 -62.29 -33.70 25.65
C HIS A 162 -62.63 -33.79 27.14
N ASP A 163 -61.65 -33.57 28.01
CA ASP A 163 -61.83 -33.58 29.47
C ASP A 163 -62.85 -32.52 29.91
N ASN A 164 -62.75 -31.30 29.36
CA ASN A 164 -63.74 -30.24 29.63
C ASN A 164 -65.15 -30.64 29.17
N MET A 165 -65.29 -31.29 28.02
CA MET A 165 -66.58 -31.78 27.54
C MET A 165 -67.15 -32.85 28.47
N GLU A 166 -66.33 -33.78 28.95
CA GLU A 166 -66.76 -34.82 29.89
C GLU A 166 -67.19 -34.22 31.23
N ILE A 167 -66.43 -33.27 31.77
CA ILE A 167 -66.75 -32.55 33.01
C ILE A 167 -68.07 -31.79 32.85
N ASN A 168 -68.24 -31.02 31.77
CA ASN A 168 -69.48 -30.30 31.50
C ASN A 168 -70.67 -31.25 31.41
N ARG A 169 -70.53 -32.38 30.71
CA ARG A 169 -71.58 -33.40 30.63
C ARG A 169 -71.95 -33.97 32.01
N LYS A 170 -70.95 -34.24 32.88
CA LYS A 170 -71.18 -34.71 34.26
C LYS A 170 -71.91 -33.66 35.09
N ILE A 171 -71.52 -32.39 34.96
CA ILE A 171 -72.20 -31.26 35.63
C ILE A 171 -73.66 -31.21 35.17
N ASP A 172 -73.94 -31.26 33.87
CA ASP A 172 -75.31 -31.23 33.33
C ASP A 172 -76.17 -32.38 33.88
N LEU A 173 -75.61 -33.60 33.94
CA LEU A 173 -76.30 -34.75 34.52
C LEU A 173 -76.59 -34.57 36.03
N GLN A 174 -75.61 -34.06 36.79
CA GLN A 174 -75.80 -33.79 38.22
C GLN A 174 -76.84 -32.68 38.45
N VAL A 175 -76.83 -31.63 37.63
CA VAL A 175 -77.82 -30.54 37.68
C VAL A 175 -79.22 -31.08 37.38
N ALA A 176 -79.37 -31.91 36.34
CA ALA A 176 -80.65 -32.54 36.01
C ALA A 176 -81.14 -33.45 37.14
N SER A 177 -80.25 -34.29 37.70
CA SER A 177 -80.56 -35.15 38.85
C SER A 177 -81.01 -34.35 40.06
N LEU A 178 -80.26 -33.30 40.44
CA LEU A 178 -80.62 -32.42 41.55
C LEU A 178 -81.97 -31.74 41.33
N LYS A 179 -82.26 -31.32 40.09
CA LYS A 179 -83.56 -30.74 39.73
C LYS A 179 -84.70 -31.74 39.90
N THR A 180 -84.54 -32.99 39.45
CA THR A 180 -85.56 -34.04 39.66
C THR A 180 -85.79 -34.34 41.14
N LEU A 181 -84.73 -34.39 41.95
CA LEU A 181 -84.82 -34.60 43.39
C LEU A 181 -85.55 -33.43 44.07
N LEU A 182 -85.22 -32.20 43.69
CA LEU A 182 -85.91 -31.00 44.16
C LEU A 182 -87.41 -31.02 43.82
N GLU A 183 -87.77 -31.39 42.59
CA GLU A 183 -89.17 -31.52 42.17
C GLU A 183 -89.90 -32.60 42.98
N SER A 184 -89.26 -33.73 43.25
CA SER A 184 -89.83 -34.79 44.09
C SER A 184 -90.09 -34.33 45.53
N LEU A 185 -89.12 -33.63 46.15
CA LEU A 185 -89.24 -33.10 47.52
C LEU A 185 -90.33 -32.02 47.61
N LYS A 186 -90.47 -31.18 46.57
CA LYS A 186 -91.59 -30.24 46.48
C LYS A 186 -92.93 -30.96 46.47
N LEU A 187 -93.09 -31.99 45.64
CA LEU A 187 -94.32 -32.78 45.58
C LEU A 187 -94.62 -33.49 46.90
N GLU A 188 -93.60 -34.04 47.55
CA GLU A 188 -93.71 -34.68 48.85
C GLU A 188 -94.14 -33.68 49.94
N THR A 189 -93.54 -32.48 49.96
CA THR A 189 -93.92 -31.41 50.89
C THR A 189 -95.38 -30.98 50.67
N VAL A 190 -95.81 -30.83 49.42
CA VAL A 190 -97.21 -30.52 49.09
C VAL A 190 -98.16 -31.63 49.56
N ARG A 191 -97.79 -32.91 49.38
CA ARG A 191 -98.57 -34.06 49.86
C ARG A 191 -98.66 -34.08 51.40
N TYR A 192 -97.55 -33.87 52.10
CA TYR A 192 -97.53 -33.78 53.57
C TYR A 192 -98.40 -32.64 54.08
N LEU A 193 -98.31 -31.45 53.47
CA LEU A 193 -99.13 -30.31 53.84
C LEU A 193 -100.63 -30.59 53.62
N ALA A 194 -100.99 -31.20 52.49
CA ALA A 194 -102.36 -31.64 52.27
C ALA A 194 -102.82 -32.63 53.36
N ALA A 195 -102.00 -33.64 53.69
CA ALA A 195 -102.32 -34.63 54.71
C ALA A 195 -102.51 -34.02 56.10
N THR A 196 -101.69 -33.04 56.49
CA THR A 196 -101.84 -32.36 57.79
C THR A 196 -103.07 -31.45 57.83
N VAL A 197 -103.40 -30.76 56.74
CA VAL A 197 -104.65 -29.99 56.66
C VAL A 197 -105.86 -30.93 56.75
N PHE A 198 -105.85 -32.05 56.03
CA PHE A 198 -106.93 -33.05 56.11
C PHE A 198 -107.04 -33.68 57.51
N SER A 199 -105.92 -33.98 58.19
CA SER A 199 -105.97 -34.53 59.55
C SER A 199 -106.46 -33.51 60.58
N CYS A 200 -106.03 -32.25 60.49
CA CYS A 200 -106.57 -31.17 61.32
C CYS A 200 -108.07 -30.97 61.10
N LEU A 201 -108.55 -30.99 59.84
CA LEU A 201 -109.98 -30.93 59.53
C LEU A 201 -110.73 -32.14 60.11
N ALA A 202 -110.17 -33.35 60.00
CA ALA A 202 -110.77 -34.56 60.56
C ALA A 202 -110.88 -34.48 62.10
N ILE A 203 -109.84 -33.99 62.79
CA ILE A 203 -109.85 -33.77 64.24
C ILE A 203 -110.86 -32.70 64.62
N ALA A 204 -110.90 -31.56 63.92
CA ALA A 204 -111.87 -30.49 64.17
C ALA A 204 -113.32 -30.98 63.99
N LEU A 205 -113.60 -31.77 62.95
CA LEU A 205 -114.90 -32.42 62.75
C LEU A 205 -115.20 -33.43 63.86
N GLY A 206 -114.19 -34.18 64.34
CA GLY A 206 -114.32 -35.09 65.48
C GLY A 206 -114.68 -34.38 66.79
N VAL A 207 -114.00 -33.27 67.11
CA VAL A 207 -114.27 -32.45 68.30
C VAL A 207 -115.64 -31.76 68.20
N TYR A 208 -116.00 -31.21 67.04
CA TYR A 208 -117.33 -30.64 66.79
C TYR A 208 -118.45 -31.66 67.04
N ARG A 209 -118.20 -32.95 66.73
CA ARG A 209 -119.15 -34.04 66.94
C ARG A 209 -119.28 -34.50 68.40
N LEU A 210 -118.25 -34.28 69.22
CA LEU A 210 -118.25 -34.57 70.66
C LEU A 210 -118.86 -33.43 71.51
N TRP A 211 -118.96 -32.22 70.97
CA TRP A 211 -119.53 -31.06 71.66
C TRP A 211 -121.02 -30.81 71.34
N ARG A 212 -121.67 -31.75 70.64
CA ARG A 212 -123.11 -31.79 70.38
C ARG A 212 -123.73 -32.97 71.12
#